data_AF-A0A023UHX4-F1
#
_entry.id   AF-A0A023UHX4-F1
#
_cell.length_a   1.000
_cell.length_b   1.000
_cell.length_c   1.000
_cell.angle_alpha   90.00
_cell.angle_beta   90.00
_cell.angle_gamma   90.00
#
_symmetry.space_group_name_H-M   'P 1'
#
loop_
_entity.id
_entity.type
_entity.pdbx_description
1 polymer ?
#
loop_
_entity_poly.entity_id
_entity_poly.type
_entity_poly.pdbx_seq_one_letter_code
_entity_poly.pdbx_strand_id
1 'polypeptide(L)' 'VRTWHYPDDPMLYDLCDEMGMLVICECNIETHALGQRLTQDPDWAGAFLERGARMVLTHRNHPSIIIW' A
#
# COMPACT_ATOMS: atom_id res chain seq x y z
N VAL A 1 -0.35 13.23 -0.93
CA VAL A 1 -1.28 12.36 -0.17
C VAL A 1 -0.54 11.12 0.26
N ARG A 2 -0.79 10.59 1.45
CA ARG A 2 -0.29 9.29 1.90
C ARG A 2 -1.50 8.47 2.31
N THR A 3 -1.64 7.27 1.76
CA THR A 3 -2.77 6.38 2.10
C THR A 3 -2.48 5.65 3.42
N TRP A 4 -2.62 6.37 4.53
CA TRP A 4 -2.55 5.81 5.89
C TRP A 4 -3.68 4.79 6.07
N HIS A 5 -3.47 3.54 6.47
CA HIS A 5 -2.25 2.72 6.41
C HIS A 5 -2.54 1.50 5.50
N TYR A 6 -3.11 1.78 4.34
CA TYR A 6 -3.62 0.79 3.39
C TYR A 6 -3.88 1.43 2.01
N PRO A 7 -3.99 0.64 0.93
CA PRO A 7 -4.47 1.15 -0.35
C PRO A 7 -5.90 1.66 -0.21
N ASP A 8 -6.19 2.83 -0.77
CA ASP A 8 -7.48 3.51 -0.64
C ASP A 8 -8.45 3.08 -1.76
N ASP A 9 -9.64 3.66 -1.78
CA ASP A 9 -10.61 3.51 -2.87
C ASP A 9 -9.96 3.89 -4.23
N PRO A 10 -10.18 3.12 -5.32
CA PRO A 10 -9.63 3.42 -6.64
C PRO A 10 -9.85 4.86 -7.11
N MET A 11 -10.99 5.47 -6.76
CA MET A 11 -11.34 6.83 -7.15
C MET A 11 -10.35 7.87 -6.60
N LEU A 12 -9.71 7.62 -5.45
CA LEU A 12 -8.72 8.53 -4.89
C LEU A 12 -7.51 8.68 -5.84
N TYR A 13 -7.07 7.58 -6.44
CA TYR A 13 -5.92 7.58 -7.34
C TYR A 13 -6.26 8.25 -8.67
N ASP A 14 -7.45 7.96 -9.23
CA ASP A 14 -7.95 8.63 -10.44
C ASP A 14 -8.00 10.16 -10.24
N LEU A 15 -8.54 10.61 -9.11
CA LEU A 15 -8.60 12.04 -8.78
C LEU A 15 -7.20 12.64 -8.58
N CYS A 16 -6.27 11.92 -7.95
CA CYS A 16 -4.91 12.41 -7.76
C CYS A 16 -4.16 12.54 -9.11
N ASP A 17 -4.42 11.63 -10.05
CA ASP A 17 -3.89 11.70 -11.41
C ASP A 17 -4.42 12.95 -12.14
N GLU A 18 -5.72 13.21 -12.07
CA GLU A 18 -6.37 14.35 -12.73
C GLU A 18 -6.00 15.71 -12.10
N MET A 19 -5.94 15.76 -10.78
CA MET A 19 -5.73 17.01 -10.03
C MET A 19 -4.24 17.35 -9.83
N GLY A 20 -3.32 16.43 -10.17
CA GLY A 20 -1.89 16.64 -10.04
C GLY A 20 -1.39 16.58 -8.59
N MET A 21 -1.78 15.53 -7.86
CA MET A 21 -1.34 15.30 -6.47
C MET A 21 -0.37 14.13 -6.39
N LEU A 22 0.76 14.32 -5.68
CA LEU A 22 1.71 13.24 -5.44
C LEU A 22 1.19 12.28 -4.36
N VAL A 23 1.25 10.98 -4.60
CA VAL A 23 0.72 9.93 -3.73
C VAL A 23 1.83 8.99 -3.24
N ILE A 24 1.79 8.69 -1.94
CA ILE A 24 2.47 7.55 -1.31
C ILE A 24 1.39 6.50 -1.07
N CYS A 25 1.46 5.38 -1.79
CA CYS A 25 0.49 4.29 -1.71
C CYS A 25 1.02 3.20 -0.78
N GLU A 26 0.48 3.13 0.43
CA GLU A 26 0.99 2.29 1.50
C GLU A 26 0.29 0.94 1.58
N CYS A 27 1.07 -0.13 1.74
CA CYS A 27 0.53 -1.48 1.86
C CYS A 27 -0.22 -1.66 3.18
N ASN A 28 -1.34 -2.39 3.15
CA ASN A 28 -2.15 -2.71 4.32
C ASN A 28 -1.46 -3.75 5.24
N ILE A 29 -0.39 -3.34 5.90
CA ILE A 29 0.39 -4.14 6.86
C ILE A 29 0.72 -3.27 8.06
N GLU A 30 -0.02 -3.47 9.15
CA GLU A 30 0.31 -2.90 10.45
C GLU A 30 0.11 -3.96 11.53
N THR A 31 1.16 -4.25 12.30
CA THR A 31 1.14 -5.28 13.36
C THR A 31 1.45 -4.69 14.73
N HIS A 32 1.11 -3.41 14.93
CA HIS A 32 1.52 -2.60 16.08
C HIS A 32 1.38 -3.33 17.43
N ALA A 33 0.20 -3.87 17.71
CA ALA A 33 -0.09 -4.56 18.98
C ALA A 33 0.79 -5.80 19.24
N LEU A 34 1.39 -6.38 18.20
CA LEU A 34 2.21 -7.58 18.27
C LEU A 34 3.71 -7.27 18.12
N GLY A 35 4.08 -6.00 17.95
CA GLY A 35 5.45 -5.58 17.68
C GLY A 35 6.04 -6.33 16.49
N GLN A 36 7.24 -6.90 16.69
CA GLN A 36 7.97 -7.63 15.66
C GLN A 36 7.59 -9.09 15.52
N ARG A 37 6.62 -9.59 16.30
CA ARG A 37 6.31 -11.03 16.35
C ARG A 37 5.96 -11.59 14.98
N LEU A 38 5.08 -10.92 14.23
CA LEU A 38 4.67 -11.39 12.90
C LEU A 38 5.71 -11.07 11.82
N THR A 39 6.47 -9.98 11.97
CA THR A 39 7.51 -9.60 10.99
C THR A 39 8.77 -10.45 11.08
N GLN A 40 8.96 -11.19 12.17
CA GLN A 40 10.03 -12.18 12.34
C GLN A 40 9.57 -13.62 12.16
N ASP A 41 8.28 -13.86 11.87
CA ASP A 41 7.73 -15.20 11.65
C ASP A 41 7.70 -15.52 10.14
N PRO A 42 8.52 -16.47 9.64
CA PRO A 42 8.54 -16.84 8.23
C PRO A 42 7.20 -17.33 7.69
N ASP A 43 6.33 -17.89 8.53
CA ASP A 43 5.01 -18.38 8.12
C ASP A 43 4.11 -17.23 7.65
N TRP A 44 4.37 -16.00 8.10
CA TRP A 44 3.65 -14.79 7.69
C TRP A 44 4.22 -14.10 6.46
N ALA A 45 5.40 -14.52 5.97
CA ALA A 45 6.04 -13.89 4.81
C ALA A 45 5.16 -13.91 3.56
N GLY A 46 4.44 -15.03 3.32
CA GLY A 46 3.51 -15.16 2.21
C GLY A 46 2.36 -14.15 2.28
N ALA A 47 1.78 -13.95 3.46
CA ALA A 47 0.67 -13.02 3.66
C ALA A 47 1.08 -11.55 3.46
N PHE A 48 2.29 -11.17 3.89
CA PHE A 48 2.84 -9.83 3.65
C PHE A 48 3.17 -9.60 2.17
N LEU A 49 3.80 -10.59 1.53
CA LEU A 49 4.12 -10.52 0.11
C LEU A 49 2.86 -10.39 -0.75
N GLU A 50 1.81 -11.15 -0.43
CA GLU A 50 0.55 -11.08 -1.18
C GLU A 50 -0.06 -9.67 -1.13
N ARG A 51 -0.09 -9.05 0.07
CA ARG A 51 -0.63 -7.70 0.25
C ARG A 51 0.17 -6.65 -0.52
N GLY A 52 1.50 -6.70 -0.44
CA GLY A 52 2.38 -5.79 -1.19
C GLY A 52 2.27 -5.98 -2.71
N ALA A 53 2.29 -7.23 -3.17
CA ALA A 53 2.19 -7.56 -4.58
C ALA A 53 0.85 -7.12 -5.18
N ARG A 54 -0.28 -7.38 -4.48
CA ARG A 54 -1.62 -6.99 -4.95
C ARG A 54 -1.77 -5.48 -5.04
N MET A 55 -1.25 -4.73 -4.07
CA MET A 55 -1.25 -3.27 -4.11
C MET A 55 -0.54 -2.75 -5.37
N VAL A 56 0.70 -3.18 -5.60
CA VAL A 56 1.48 -2.73 -6.76
C VAL A 56 0.83 -3.16 -8.07
N LEU A 57 0.42 -4.43 -8.20
CA LEU A 57 -0.19 -4.93 -9.44
C LEU A 57 -1.48 -4.20 -9.81
N THR A 58 -2.25 -3.75 -8.82
CA THR A 58 -3.50 -3.01 -9.02
C THR A 58 -3.24 -1.57 -9.41
N HIS A 59 -2.30 -0.89 -8.75
CA HIS A 59 -2.17 0.57 -8.84
C HIS A 59 -0.95 1.08 -9.62
N ARG A 60 -0.03 0.21 -10.09
CA ARG A 60 1.24 0.59 -10.76
C ARG A 60 1.13 1.54 -11.96
N ASN A 61 -0.07 1.69 -12.53
CA ASN A 61 -0.31 2.52 -13.70
C ASN A 61 -0.78 3.94 -13.35
N HIS A 62 -1.00 4.27 -12.07
CA HIS A 62 -1.35 5.62 -11.64
C HIS A 62 -0.09 6.50 -11.59
N PRO A 63 0.06 7.50 -12.47
CA PRO A 63 1.23 8.40 -12.48
C PRO A 63 1.36 9.24 -11.20
N SER A 64 0.28 9.48 -10.47
CA SER A 64 0.31 10.18 -9.18
C SER A 64 1.09 9.43 -8.11
N ILE A 65 1.19 8.09 -8.19
CA ILE A 65 1.91 7.28 -7.21
C ILE A 65 3.41 7.35 -7.49
N ILE A 66 4.12 8.02 -6.61
CA ILE A 66 5.57 8.22 -6.72
C ILE A 66 6.38 7.40 -5.71
N ILE A 67 5.72 6.88 -4.67
CA ILE A 67 6.32 6.05 -3.62
C ILE A 67 5.31 4.95 -3.24
N TRP A 68 5.83 3.75 -3.00
CA TRP A 68 5.12 2.62 -2.39
C TRP A 68 5.61 2.41 -0.96
#